data_AF-A0A958LCZ1-F1
#
_entry.id   AF-A0A958LCZ1-F1
#
_cell.length_a   1.000
_cell.length_b   1.000
_cell.length_c   1.000
_cell.angle_alpha   90.00
_cell.angle_beta   90.00
_cell.angle_gamma   90.00
#
_symmetry.space_group_name_H-M   'P 1'
#
loop_
_entity.id
_entity.type
_entity.pdbx_description
1 polymer ?
#
loop_
_entity_poly.entity_id
_entity_poly.type
_entity_poly.pdbx_seq_one_letter_code
_entity_poly.pdbx_strand_id
1 'polypeptide(L)'
;MCHRHFFHGLLLTVALLTVSVPALAEDRIPQESVSEEDVYDPFEPVNRGIFWFNDQVDIYVLEPLARGYRYITPEFFRDGVGNFFRNLSYPQYLVSDLVQLKVSQAGEHTARFLINTTIGVGGAWDAADDIFDLEHHEE
;
A
#
# COMPACT_ATOMS: atom_id res chain seq x y z
N MET A 1 -23.97 21.33 -16.03
CA MET A 1 -24.75 21.81 -14.87
C MET A 1 -25.17 20.71 -13.89
N CYS A 2 -25.17 19.42 -14.25
CA CYS A 2 -25.57 18.32 -13.35
C CYS A 2 -24.52 17.89 -12.31
N HIS A 3 -23.22 18.16 -12.54
CA HIS A 3 -22.15 17.64 -11.67
C HIS A 3 -21.92 18.46 -10.38
N ARG A 4 -22.20 19.77 -10.41
CA ARG A 4 -22.04 20.66 -9.26
C ARG A 4 -23.08 20.40 -8.16
N HIS A 5 -24.28 19.94 -8.53
CA HIS A 5 -25.34 19.59 -7.58
C HIS A 5 -25.13 18.22 -6.93
N PHE A 6 -24.50 17.27 -7.64
CA PHE A 6 -24.20 15.95 -7.10
C PHE A 6 -23.10 16.01 -6.03
N PHE A 7 -22.01 16.77 -6.29
CA PHE A 7 -20.95 17.00 -5.31
C PHE A 7 -21.42 17.81 -4.09
N HIS A 8 -22.31 18.79 -4.28
CA HIS A 8 -22.89 19.52 -3.14
C HIS A 8 -23.86 18.66 -2.33
N GLY A 9 -24.62 17.76 -2.97
CA GLY A 9 -25.47 16.79 -2.28
C GLY A 9 -24.67 15.79 -1.45
N LEU A 10 -23.58 15.24 -2.01
CA LEU A 10 -22.67 14.32 -1.33
C LEU A 10 -21.90 14.99 -0.17
N LEU A 11 -21.43 16.22 -0.35
CA LEU A 11 -20.79 17.01 0.71
C LEU A 11 -21.77 17.39 1.82
N LEU A 12 -23.03 17.72 1.51
CA LEU A 12 -24.06 18.03 2.51
C LEU A 12 -24.45 16.81 3.35
N THR A 13 -24.52 15.62 2.76
CA THR A 13 -24.85 14.39 3.51
C THR A 13 -23.69 13.92 4.40
N VAL A 14 -22.44 14.10 3.95
CA VAL A 14 -21.25 13.84 4.79
C VAL A 14 -21.16 14.87 5.93
N ALA A 15 -21.43 16.15 5.64
CA ALA A 15 -21.44 17.20 6.66
C ALA A 15 -22.52 16.99 7.73
N LEU A 16 -23.71 16.50 7.36
CA LEU A 16 -24.79 16.18 8.32
C LEU A 16 -24.46 14.98 9.22
N LEU A 17 -23.63 14.04 8.77
CA LEU A 17 -23.13 12.93 9.60
C LEU A 17 -22.02 13.37 10.58
N THR A 18 -21.25 14.42 10.24
CA THR A 18 -20.20 14.96 11.13
C THR A 18 -20.70 15.85 12.26
N VAL A 19 -21.96 16.31 12.23
CA VAL A 19 -22.53 17.23 13.24
C VAL A 19 -22.87 16.54 14.57
N SER A 20 -22.91 15.21 14.63
CA SER A 20 -23.09 14.47 15.89
C SER A 20 -21.80 14.17 16.65
N VAL A 21 -20.63 14.63 16.17
CA VAL A 21 -19.41 14.60 16.98
C VAL A 21 -19.41 15.87 17.83
N PRO A 22 -19.63 15.78 19.15
CA PRO A 22 -19.62 16.97 19.98
C PRO A 22 -18.21 17.56 19.92
N ALA A 23 -18.16 18.84 19.54
CA ALA A 23 -16.97 19.67 19.62
C ALA A 23 -16.44 19.66 21.06
N LEU A 24 -15.42 18.85 21.31
CA LEU A 24 -14.49 19.04 22.41
C LEU A 24 -13.11 19.19 21.78
N ALA A 25 -12.64 20.43 21.86
CA ALA A 25 -11.26 20.89 21.87
C ALA A 25 -10.19 20.01 21.20
N GLU A 26 -9.48 20.61 20.25
CA GLU A 26 -8.10 20.29 19.90
C GLU A 26 -7.22 20.41 21.16
N ASP A 27 -7.29 19.44 22.06
CA ASP A 27 -6.31 19.27 23.13
C ASP A 27 -5.14 18.51 22.52
N ARG A 28 -3.97 19.15 22.51
CA ARG A 28 -2.74 18.56 21.97
C ARG A 28 -2.53 17.24 22.69
N ILE A 29 -2.68 16.12 21.98
CA ILE A 29 -2.41 14.78 22.49
C ILE A 29 -1.03 14.81 23.17
N PRO A 30 -0.94 14.70 24.50
CA PRO A 30 0.34 14.53 25.16
C PRO A 30 0.93 13.22 24.63
N GLN A 31 2.23 13.21 24.29
CA GLN A 31 2.96 11.99 23.99
C GLN A 31 2.95 11.13 25.26
N GLU A 32 1.94 10.30 25.40
CA GLU A 32 1.85 9.24 26.39
C GLU A 32 2.99 8.28 26.05
N SER A 33 4.02 8.28 26.88
CA SER A 33 5.07 7.28 26.83
C SER A 33 4.38 5.93 26.91
N VAL A 34 4.38 5.19 25.79
CA VAL A 34 3.88 3.81 25.74
C VAL A 34 4.65 3.04 26.80
N SER A 35 4.04 2.85 27.96
CA SER A 35 4.50 1.86 28.91
C SER A 35 4.43 0.52 28.19
N GLU A 36 5.44 -0.32 28.38
CA GLU A 36 5.40 -1.73 28.00
C GLU A 36 4.28 -2.41 28.80
N GLU A 37 3.03 -2.17 28.38
CA GLU A 37 1.92 -3.01 28.74
C GLU A 37 2.17 -4.33 28.02
N ASP A 38 2.36 -5.40 28.79
CA ASP A 38 2.35 -6.75 28.27
C ASP A 38 1.05 -6.93 27.46
N VAL A 39 1.18 -6.93 26.13
CA VAL A 39 0.05 -7.15 25.22
C VAL A 39 -0.45 -8.56 25.53
N TYR A 40 -1.62 -8.64 26.16
CA TYR A 40 -2.20 -9.92 26.57
C TYR A 40 -2.57 -10.74 25.33
N ASP A 41 -1.68 -11.66 24.94
CA ASP A 41 -1.90 -12.66 23.89
C ASP A 41 -2.00 -14.07 24.51
N PRO A 42 -3.22 -14.61 24.67
CA PRO A 42 -3.43 -15.98 25.16
C PRO A 42 -2.71 -17.07 24.35
N PHE A 43 -2.38 -16.80 23.08
CA PHE A 43 -1.72 -17.74 22.16
C PHE A 43 -0.22 -17.47 21.99
N GLU A 44 0.36 -16.60 22.80
CA GLU A 44 1.79 -16.29 22.83
C GLU A 44 2.72 -17.53 22.77
N PRO A 45 2.53 -18.62 23.57
CA PRO A 45 3.44 -19.75 23.51
C PRO A 45 3.36 -20.52 22.19
N VAL A 46 2.19 -20.52 21.54
CA VAL A 46 1.99 -21.15 20.23
C VAL A 46 2.60 -20.28 19.13
N ASN A 47 2.31 -18.97 19.16
CA ASN A 47 2.86 -18.00 18.21
C ASN A 47 4.39 -17.99 18.27
N ARG A 48 4.97 -18.02 19.47
CA ARG A 48 6.43 -18.08 19.66
C ARG A 48 7.05 -19.41 19.21
N GLY A 49 6.34 -20.53 19.41
CA GLY A 49 6.78 -21.83 18.88
C GLY A 49 6.80 -21.88 17.36
N ILE A 50 5.74 -21.38 16.72
CA ILE A 50 5.66 -21.28 15.26
C ILE A 50 6.70 -20.28 14.73
N PHE A 51 6.86 -19.14 15.39
CA PHE A 51 7.88 -18.15 15.05
C PHE A 51 9.28 -18.76 15.09
N TRP A 52 9.63 -19.50 16.15
CA TRP A 52 10.92 -20.16 16.24
C TRP A 52 11.13 -21.16 15.11
N PHE A 53 10.12 -21.98 14.78
CA PHE A 53 10.21 -22.89 13.64
C PHE A 53 10.42 -22.14 12.31
N ASN A 54 9.65 -21.08 12.06
CA ASN A 54 9.78 -20.26 10.85
C ASN A 54 11.16 -19.58 10.78
N ASP A 55 11.67 -19.09 11.90
CA ASP A 55 13.00 -18.47 12.01
C ASP A 55 14.12 -19.48 11.68
N GLN A 56 14.04 -20.71 12.20
CA GLN A 56 15.01 -21.74 11.85
C GLN A 56 14.92 -22.12 10.36
N VAL A 57 13.71 -22.25 9.80
CA VAL A 57 13.53 -22.50 8.37
C VAL A 57 14.09 -21.36 7.53
N ASP A 58 13.91 -20.12 7.97
CA ASP A 58 14.44 -18.95 7.28
C ASP A 58 15.98 -19.00 7.22
N ILE A 59 16.64 -19.16 8.36
CA ILE A 59 18.10 -19.17 8.45
C ILE A 59 18.73 -20.34 7.67
N TYR A 60 18.18 -21.54 7.79
CA TYR A 60 18.82 -22.74 7.21
C TYR A 60 18.40 -23.04 5.78
N VAL A 61 17.22 -22.60 5.35
CA VAL A 61 16.66 -22.96 4.04
C VAL A 61 16.42 -21.72 3.19
N LEU A 62 15.64 -20.76 3.67
CA LEU A 62 15.22 -19.63 2.83
C LEU A 62 16.38 -18.66 2.55
N GLU A 63 17.17 -18.29 3.55
CA GLU A 63 18.31 -17.38 3.42
C GLU A 63 19.38 -17.90 2.44
N PRO A 64 19.88 -19.15 2.52
CA PRO A 64 20.84 -19.66 1.54
C PRO A 64 20.23 -19.78 0.13
N LEU A 65 18.95 -20.15 0.01
CA LEU A 65 18.26 -20.19 -1.29
C LEU A 65 18.12 -18.79 -1.89
N ALA A 66 17.75 -17.79 -1.08
CA ALA A 66 17.62 -16.40 -1.51
C ALA A 66 18.97 -15.82 -1.93
N ARG A 67 20.05 -16.14 -1.19
CA ARG A 67 21.42 -15.78 -1.58
C ARG A 67 21.84 -16.45 -2.90
N GLY A 68 21.53 -17.74 -3.07
CA GLY A 68 21.77 -18.45 -4.34
C GLY A 68 21.02 -17.84 -5.52
N TYR A 69 19.73 -17.51 -5.34
CA TYR A 69 18.92 -16.83 -6.34
C TYR A 69 19.49 -15.45 -6.71
N ARG A 70 19.90 -14.67 -5.70
CA ARG A 70 20.54 -13.36 -5.88
C ARG A 70 21.88 -13.45 -6.60
N TYR A 71 22.62 -14.54 -6.41
CA TYR A 71 23.91 -14.76 -7.07
C TYR A 71 23.74 -15.12 -8.56
N ILE A 72 22.74 -15.93 -8.88
CA ILE A 72 22.51 -16.44 -10.25
C ILE A 72 21.72 -15.43 -11.09
N THR A 73 20.81 -14.69 -10.47
CA THR A 73 19.90 -13.78 -11.18
C THR A 73 20.44 -12.35 -11.16
N PRO A 74 20.71 -11.73 -12.32
CA PRO A 74 21.11 -10.33 -12.40
C PRO A 74 20.07 -9.39 -11.77
N GLU A 75 20.55 -8.26 -11.25
CA GLU A 75 19.73 -7.24 -10.57
C GLU A 75 18.55 -6.77 -11.42
N PHE A 76 18.76 -6.49 -12.71
CA PHE A 76 17.70 -6.03 -13.63
C PHE A 76 16.51 -6.99 -13.75
N PHE A 77 16.74 -8.31 -13.69
CA PHE A 77 15.66 -9.30 -13.75
C PHE A 77 14.88 -9.34 -12.44
N ARG A 78 15.58 -9.20 -11.30
CA ARG A 78 14.95 -9.22 -9.97
C ARG A 78 14.06 -8.00 -9.78
N ASP A 79 14.57 -6.85 -10.17
CA ASP A 79 13.83 -5.59 -10.07
C ASP A 79 12.66 -5.57 -11.04
N GLY A 80 12.84 -6.11 -12.26
CA GLY A 80 11.75 -6.17 -13.22
C GLY A 80 10.60 -7.09 -12.82
N VAL A 81 10.90 -8.21 -12.15
CA VAL A 81 9.84 -9.06 -11.57
C VAL A 81 9.12 -8.32 -10.44
N GLY A 82 9.85 -7.61 -9.57
CA GLY A 82 9.26 -6.79 -8.51
C GLY A 82 8.38 -5.66 -9.06
N ASN A 83 8.81 -5.00 -10.13
CA ASN A 83 8.04 -3.97 -10.84
C ASN A 83 6.76 -4.54 -11.46
N PHE A 84 6.86 -5.73 -12.07
CA PHE A 84 5.72 -6.39 -12.70
C PHE A 84 4.60 -6.71 -11.70
N PHE A 85 4.96 -7.28 -10.54
CA PHE A 85 4.00 -7.58 -9.49
C PHE A 85 3.40 -6.31 -8.88
N ARG A 86 4.20 -5.24 -8.68
CA ARG A 86 3.67 -3.93 -8.26
C ARG A 86 2.70 -3.34 -9.27
N ASN A 87 3.00 -3.45 -10.57
CA ASN A 87 2.12 -3.00 -11.63
C ASN A 87 0.76 -3.72 -11.62
N LEU A 88 0.74 -5.01 -11.23
CA LEU A 88 -0.48 -5.80 -11.12
C LEU A 88 -1.37 -5.38 -9.93
N SER A 89 -0.84 -4.66 -8.95
CA SER A 89 -1.61 -4.12 -7.83
C SER A 89 -2.35 -2.82 -8.19
N TYR A 90 -1.93 -2.08 -9.22
CA TYR A 90 -2.59 -0.81 -9.62
C TYR A 90 -4.09 -0.93 -9.91
N PRO A 91 -4.60 -1.97 -10.60
CA PRO A 91 -6.04 -2.16 -10.77
C PRO A 91 -6.79 -2.35 -9.44
N GLN A 92 -6.15 -2.96 -8.44
CA GLN A 92 -6.75 -3.10 -7.11
C GLN A 92 -6.88 -1.75 -6.41
N TYR A 93 -5.83 -0.91 -6.46
CA TYR A 93 -5.88 0.46 -5.93
C TYR A 93 -6.93 1.30 -6.65
N LEU A 94 -7.01 1.20 -7.98
CA LEU A 94 -8.03 1.89 -8.78
C LEU A 94 -9.45 1.57 -8.30
N VAL A 95 -9.74 0.32 -7.94
CA VAL A 95 -11.07 -0.04 -7.40
C VAL A 95 -11.32 0.66 -6.06
N SER A 96 -10.34 0.65 -5.17
CA SER A 96 -10.42 1.36 -3.88
C SER A 96 -10.62 2.87 -4.06
N ASP A 97 -9.90 3.49 -4.98
CA ASP A 97 -9.99 4.94 -5.25
C ASP A 97 -11.33 5.33 -5.84
N LEU A 98 -11.86 4.50 -6.75
CA LEU A 98 -13.19 4.70 -7.32
C LEU A 98 -14.28 4.58 -6.25
N VAL A 99 -14.16 3.61 -5.33
CA VAL A 99 -15.07 3.47 -4.18
C VAL A 99 -14.98 4.68 -3.26
N GLN A 100 -13.78 5.23 -3.06
CA GLN A 100 -13.53 6.43 -2.26
C GLN A 100 -13.81 7.74 -3.04
N LEU A 101 -14.25 7.65 -4.30
CA LEU A 101 -14.46 8.78 -5.22
C LEU A 101 -13.25 9.71 -5.38
N LYS A 102 -12.04 9.17 -5.23
CA LYS A 102 -10.75 9.85 -5.40
C LYS A 102 -10.33 9.85 -6.87
N VAL A 103 -11.03 10.65 -7.68
CA VAL A 103 -10.83 10.69 -9.15
C VAL A 103 -9.42 11.09 -9.57
N SER A 104 -8.73 11.92 -8.77
CA SER A 104 -7.35 12.34 -9.05
C SER A 104 -6.37 11.16 -8.94
N GLN A 105 -6.45 10.40 -7.85
CA GLN A 105 -5.57 9.26 -7.58
C GLN A 105 -5.88 8.09 -8.53
N ALA A 106 -7.17 7.83 -8.78
CA ALA A 106 -7.60 6.86 -9.78
C ALA A 106 -7.00 7.14 -11.17
N GLY A 107 -6.92 8.42 -11.56
CA GLY A 107 -6.29 8.83 -12.81
C GLY A 107 -4.79 8.56 -12.85
N GLU A 108 -4.09 8.83 -11.75
CA GLU A 108 -2.65 8.62 -11.58
C GLU A 108 -2.28 7.12 -11.61
N HIS A 109 -2.98 6.29 -10.83
CA HIS A 109 -2.78 4.84 -10.85
C HIS A 109 -3.09 4.22 -12.23
N THR A 110 -4.09 4.74 -12.93
CA THR A 110 -4.40 4.31 -14.30
C THR A 110 -3.29 4.72 -15.27
N ALA A 111 -2.77 5.94 -15.17
CA ALA A 111 -1.68 6.43 -16.02
C ALA A 111 -0.41 5.60 -15.80
N ARG A 112 -0.02 5.35 -14.54
CA ARG A 112 1.12 4.47 -14.20
C ARG A 112 0.94 3.07 -14.78
N PHE A 113 -0.23 2.44 -14.57
CA PHE A 113 -0.51 1.12 -15.11
C PHE A 113 -0.37 1.07 -16.64
N LEU A 114 -0.92 2.06 -17.34
CA LEU A 114 -0.86 2.11 -18.80
C LEU A 114 0.58 2.33 -19.30
N ILE A 115 1.30 3.29 -18.73
CA ILE A 115 2.68 3.62 -19.10
C ILE A 115 3.61 2.43 -18.83
N ASN A 116 3.54 1.84 -17.64
CA ASN A 116 4.37 0.69 -17.28
C ASN A 116 4.03 -0.55 -18.12
N THR A 117 2.75 -0.75 -18.46
CA THR A 117 2.33 -1.88 -19.31
C THR A 117 2.73 -1.70 -20.78
N THR A 118 2.67 -0.49 -21.34
CA THR A 118 3.00 -0.23 -22.75
C THR A 118 4.48 0.03 -23.01
N ILE A 119 5.10 0.91 -22.23
CA ILE A 119 6.50 1.35 -22.40
C ILE A 119 7.45 0.50 -21.54
N GLY A 120 7.04 0.17 -20.31
CA GLY A 120 7.81 -0.62 -19.35
C GLY A 120 7.85 -2.13 -19.61
N VAL A 121 7.63 -2.58 -20.86
CA VAL A 121 7.61 -4.00 -21.26
C VAL A 121 6.67 -4.83 -20.36
N GLY A 122 5.40 -4.41 -20.26
CA GLY A 122 4.40 -5.10 -19.45
C GLY A 122 4.52 -4.86 -17.94
N GLY A 123 5.27 -3.86 -17.51
CA GLY A 123 5.52 -3.54 -16.10
C GLY A 123 6.84 -4.09 -15.56
N ALA A 124 7.68 -4.71 -16.39
CA ALA A 124 9.02 -5.15 -16.01
C ALA A 124 10.00 -3.97 -15.80
N TRP A 125 9.67 -2.77 -16.24
CA TRP A 125 10.43 -1.56 -15.98
C TRP A 125 9.47 -0.44 -15.57
N ASP A 126 9.80 0.28 -14.49
CA ASP A 126 9.00 1.41 -14.01
C ASP A 126 9.29 2.68 -14.82
N ALA A 127 8.80 2.70 -16.06
CA ALA A 127 8.94 3.83 -16.95
C ALA A 127 8.15 5.06 -16.47
N ALA A 128 7.12 4.88 -15.64
CA ALA A 128 6.30 5.98 -15.13
C ALA A 128 7.06 6.86 -14.13
N ASP A 129 7.84 6.27 -13.23
CA ASP A 129 8.69 7.01 -12.29
C ASP A 129 9.94 7.56 -13.02
N ASP A 130 10.67 6.69 -13.74
CA ASP A 130 11.96 7.04 -14.36
C ASP A 130 11.87 8.11 -15.48
N ILE A 131 10.74 8.18 -16.20
CA ILE A 131 10.61 9.06 -17.39
C ILE A 131 9.59 10.18 -17.15
N PHE A 132 8.57 9.94 -16.34
CA PHE A 132 7.45 10.87 -16.18
C PHE A 132 7.33 11.48 -14.78
N ASP A 133 8.26 11.18 -13.85
CA ASP A 133 8.34 11.75 -12.50
C ASP A 133 7.03 11.59 -11.72
N LEU A 134 6.39 10.45 -11.92
CA LEU A 134 5.17 10.09 -11.21
C LEU A 134 5.59 9.26 -9.99
N GLU A 135 5.71 9.90 -8.82
CA GLU A 135 6.02 9.26 -7.52
C GLU A 135 4.92 8.33 -6.96
N HIS A 136 5.27 7.08 -6.71
CA HIS A 136 4.32 6.06 -6.22
C HIS A 136 3.79 6.35 -4.81
N HIS A 137 2.47 6.51 -4.69
CA HIS A 137 1.77 6.60 -3.41
C HIS A 137 0.94 5.33 -3.19
N GLU A 138 1.26 4.58 -2.13
CA GLU A 138 0.42 3.47 -1.67
C GLU A 138 -0.56 4.02 -0.64
N GLU A 139 -1.86 3.94 -0.95
CA GLU A 139 -2.94 4.21 -0.01
C GLU A 139 -3.60 2.92 0.51
#